data_AF-A0A3M6QUS5-F1
#
_entry.id   AF-A0A3M6QUS5-F1
#
_cell.length_a   1.000
_cell.length_b   1.000
_cell.length_c   1.000
_cell.angle_alpha   90.00
_cell.angle_beta   90.00
_cell.angle_gamma   90.00
#
_symmetry.space_group_name_H-M   'P 1'
#
loop_
_entity.id
_entity.type
_entity.pdbx_description
1 polymer ?
#
loop_
_entity_poly.entity_id
_entity_poly.type
_entity_poly.pdbx_seq_one_letter_code
_entity_poly.pdbx_strand_id
1 'polypeptide(L)' 'MNAAQISAFQANGGFAPAAVSVVLVGAVFAVLLVWGVWAMRTAYTGWAEQRLSQRQFLGVVVRFIAMYLVLTFFLLS' A
#
# COMPACT_ATOMS: atom_id res chain seq x y z
N MET A 1 -22.06 -8.79 -1.43
CA MET A 1 -23.19 -8.17 -0.70
C MET A 1 -24.45 -8.36 -1.50
N ASN A 2 -25.57 -8.69 -0.86
CA ASN A 2 -26.87 -8.66 -1.51
C ASN A 2 -27.47 -7.23 -1.49
N ALA A 3 -28.56 -7.02 -2.22
CA ALA A 3 -29.19 -5.70 -2.36
C ALA A 3 -29.67 -5.11 -1.03
N ALA A 4 -30.21 -5.95 -0.13
CA ALA A 4 -30.67 -5.51 1.19
C ALA A 4 -29.50 -4.99 2.05
N GLN A 5 -28.34 -5.66 2.01
CA GLN A 5 -27.13 -5.22 2.70
C GLN A 5 -26.60 -3.88 2.16
N ILE A 6 -26.61 -3.68 0.85
CA ILE A 6 -26.17 -2.41 0.24
C ILE A 6 -27.10 -1.27 0.65
N SER A 7 -28.41 -1.51 0.58
CA SER A 7 -29.43 -0.52 0.97
C SER A 7 -29.33 -0.17 2.46
N ALA A 8 -29.20 -1.16 3.34
CA ALA A 8 -29.04 -0.92 4.77
C ALA A 8 -27.75 -0.14 5.09
N PHE A 9 -26.63 -0.47 4.43
CA PHE A 9 -25.37 0.27 4.60
C PHE A 9 -25.52 1.72 4.15
N GLN A 10 -26.07 1.96 2.97
CA GLN A 10 -26.24 3.30 2.43
C GLN A 10 -27.22 4.14 3.27
N ALA A 11 -28.28 3.53 3.80
CA ALA A 11 -29.24 4.19 4.67
C ALA A 11 -28.62 4.67 6.00
N ASN A 12 -27.65 3.92 6.54
CA ASN A 12 -26.98 4.29 7.80
C ASN A 12 -25.72 5.15 7.59
N GLY A 13 -24.96 4.89 6.53
CA GLY A 13 -23.69 5.56 6.26
C GLY A 13 -23.80 6.82 5.38
N GLY A 14 -24.85 6.94 4.56
CA GLY A 14 -25.02 8.08 3.63
C GLY A 14 -24.15 8.02 2.37
N PHE A 15 -23.37 6.96 2.17
CA PHE A 15 -22.53 6.75 0.98
C PHE A 15 -22.54 5.28 0.53
N ALA A 16 -22.19 5.05 -0.73
CA ALA A 16 -22.12 3.71 -1.29
C ALA A 16 -20.97 2.90 -0.66
N PRO A 17 -21.16 1.58 -0.42
CA PRO A 17 -20.08 0.71 0.08
C PRO A 17 -18.80 0.77 -0.78
N ALA A 18 -18.96 0.93 -2.11
CA ALA A 18 -17.83 1.05 -3.03
C ALA A 18 -16.94 2.27 -2.75
N ALA A 19 -17.52 3.40 -2.33
CA ALA A 19 -16.74 4.60 -1.99
C ALA A 19 -15.83 4.35 -0.80
N VAL A 20 -16.31 3.62 0.21
CA VAL A 20 -15.52 3.23 1.38
C VAL A 20 -14.39 2.30 0.98
N SER A 21 -14.66 1.31 0.13
CA SER A 21 -13.63 0.41 -0.40
C SER A 21 -12.52 1.18 -1.11
N VAL A 22 -12.87 2.16 -1.96
CA VAL A 22 -11.88 3.00 -2.65
C VAL A 22 -11.01 3.77 -1.67
N VAL A 23 -11.61 4.41 -0.66
CA VAL A 23 -10.86 5.18 0.36
C VAL A 23 -9.94 4.27 1.17
N LEU A 24 -10.43 3.11 1.61
CA LEU A 24 -9.64 2.18 2.42
C LEU A 24 -8.48 1.57 1.63
N VAL A 25 -8.73 1.10 0.42
CA VAL A 25 -7.67 0.56 -0.45
C VAL A 25 -6.67 1.66 -0.81
N GLY A 26 -7.14 2.86 -1.13
CA GLY A 26 -6.28 4.03 -1.36
C GLY A 26 -5.41 4.38 -0.15
N ALA A 27 -5.97 4.34 1.06
CA ALA A 27 -5.23 4.59 2.29
C ALA A 27 -4.13 3.53 2.52
N VAL A 28 -4.40 2.26 2.24
CA VAL A 28 -3.39 1.18 2.30
C VAL A 28 -2.21 1.51 1.38
N PHE A 29 -2.47 1.87 0.12
CA PHE A 29 -1.40 2.23 -0.81
C PHE A 29 -0.67 3.52 -0.42
N ALA A 30 -1.38 4.53 0.11
CA ALA A 30 -0.76 5.76 0.56
C ALA A 30 0.23 5.50 1.70
N VAL A 31 -0.17 4.72 2.72
CA VAL A 31 0.70 4.31 3.83
C VAL A 31 1.88 3.49 3.32
N LEU A 32 1.62 2.54 2.42
CA LEU A 32 2.65 1.71 1.81
C LEU A 32 3.71 2.55 1.09
N LEU A 33 3.30 3.52 0.27
CA LEU A 33 4.21 4.39 -0.49
C LEU A 33 5.03 5.29 0.44
N VAL A 34 4.40 5.93 1.43
CA VAL A 34 5.10 6.76 2.42
C VAL A 34 6.14 5.93 3.17
N TRP A 35 5.75 4.74 3.62
CA TRP A 35 6.66 3.81 4.27
C TRP A 35 7.80 3.36 3.35
N GLY A 36 7.49 3.06 2.08
CA GLY A 36 8.47 2.67 1.07
C GLY A 36 9.54 3.73 0.83
N VAL A 37 9.12 4.99 0.69
CA VAL A 37 10.03 6.13 0.55
C VAL A 37 10.95 6.24 1.76
N TRP A 38 10.40 6.15 2.98
CA TRP A 38 11.19 6.19 4.21
C TRP A 38 12.20 5.02 4.29
N ALA A 39 11.77 3.80 3.96
CA ALA A 39 12.61 2.62 3.95
C ALA A 39 13.77 2.73 2.93
N MET A 40 13.46 3.16 1.70
CA MET A 40 14.46 3.38 0.65
C MET A 40 15.43 4.50 1.02
N ARG A 41 14.94 5.62 1.59
CA ARG A 41 15.79 6.73 2.05
C ARG A 41 16.77 6.27 3.14
N THR A 42 16.31 5.45 4.07
CA THR A 42 17.15 4.89 5.15
C THR A 42 18.19 3.90 4.61
N ALA A 43 17.80 3.05 3.67
CA ALA A 43 18.73 2.12 3.00
C ALA A 43 19.74 2.86 2.12
N TYR A 44 19.32 3.94 1.44
CA TYR A 44 20.19 4.80 0.66
C TYR A 44 21.24 5.47 1.54
N THR A 45 20.84 6.07 2.67
CA THR A 45 21.81 6.68 3.60
C THR A 45 22.81 5.65 4.12
N GLY A 46 22.37 4.43 4.47
CA GLY A 46 23.27 3.37 4.91
C GLY A 46 24.22 2.87 3.81
N TRP A 47 23.77 2.85 2.55
CA TRP A 47 24.63 2.52 1.41
C TRP A 47 25.66 3.62 1.14
N ALA A 48 25.24 4.88 1.15
CA ALA A 48 26.12 6.04 0.96
C ALA A 48 27.20 6.14 2.05
N GLU A 49 26.87 5.77 3.28
CA GLU A 49 27.82 5.67 4.41
C GLU A 49 28.66 4.38 4.41
N GLN A 50 28.59 3.55 3.36
CA GLN A 50 29.26 2.25 3.24
C GLN A 50 28.92 1.24 4.36
N ARG A 51 27.82 1.46 5.09
CA ARG A 51 27.28 0.55 6.11
C ARG A 51 26.44 -0.58 5.52
N LEU A 52 25.97 -0.40 4.27
CA LEU A 52 25.24 -1.38 3.49
C LEU A 52 25.92 -1.63 2.15
N SER A 53 26.00 -2.89 1.74
CA SER A 53 26.40 -3.25 0.38
C SER A 53 25.31 -2.89 -0.64
N GLN A 54 25.71 -2.70 -1.90
CA GLN A 54 24.79 -2.45 -3.01
C GLN A 54 23.72 -3.56 -3.13
N ARG A 55 24.09 -4.82 -2.91
CA ARG A 55 23.16 -5.96 -2.95
C ARG A 55 22.07 -5.86 -1.87
N GLN A 56 22.43 -5.40 -0.66
CA GLN A 56 21.47 -5.21 0.41
C GLN A 56 20.51 -4.04 0.10
N PHE A 57 21.03 -2.93 -0.42
CA PHE A 57 20.20 -1.81 -0.87
C PHE A 57 19.20 -2.23 -1.95
N LEU A 58 19.67 -2.90 -3.02
CA LEU A 58 18.80 -3.43 -4.07
C LEU A 58 17.76 -4.41 -3.53
N GLY A 59 18.14 -5.23 -2.54
CA GLY A 59 17.20 -6.12 -1.86
C GLY A 59 16.03 -5.39 -1.19
N VAL A 60 16.26 -4.20 -0.61
CA VAL A 60 15.18 -3.37 -0.04
C VAL A 60 14.25 -2.87 -1.13
N VAL A 61 14.79 -2.34 -2.23
CA VAL A 61 14.01 -1.82 -3.36
C VAL A 61 13.16 -2.92 -4.00
N VAL A 62 13.74 -4.09 -4.27
CA VAL A 62 13.02 -5.24 -4.85
C VAL A 62 11.90 -5.74 -3.94
N ARG A 63 12.15 -5.83 -2.62
CA ARG A 63 11.10 -6.22 -1.66
C ARG A 63 9.94 -5.23 -1.63
N PHE A 64 10.24 -3.93 -1.70
CA PHE A 64 9.22 -2.91 -1.77
C PHE A 64 8.37 -3.04 -3.06
N ILE A 65 9.02 -3.21 -4.22
CA ILE A 65 8.33 -3.41 -5.50
C ILE A 65 7.47 -4.68 -5.46
N ALA A 66 8.02 -5.79 -4.95
CA ALA A 66 7.27 -7.05 -4.85
C ALA A 66 6.04 -6.89 -3.97
N MET A 67 6.15 -6.25 -2.81
CA MET A 67 5.01 -6.00 -1.92
C MET A 67 3.98 -5.07 -2.59
N TYR A 68 4.41 -4.02 -3.29
CA TYR A 68 3.52 -3.13 -4.03
C TYR A 68 2.73 -3.91 -5.10
N LEU A 69 3.42 -4.69 -5.94
CA LEU A 69 2.78 -5.48 -7.00
C LEU A 69 1.81 -6.52 -6.46
N VAL A 70 2.20 -7.23 -5.39
CA VAL A 70 1.36 -8.23 -4.74
C VAL A 70 0.08 -7.58 -4.21
N LEU A 71 0.18 -6.43 -3.52
CA LEU A 71 -0.99 -5.72 -3.03
C LEU A 71 -1.85 -5.15 -4.16
N THR A 72 -1.24 -4.61 -5.22
CA THR A 72 -1.96 -4.13 -6.41
C THR A 72 -2.77 -5.26 -7.04
N PHE A 73 -2.16 -6.43 -7.21
CA PHE A 73 -2.87 -7.60 -7.71
C PHE A 73 -4.04 -7.94 -6.78
N PHE A 74 -3.79 -8.26 -5.50
CA PHE A 74 -4.86 -8.74 -4.62
C PHE A 74 -5.96 -7.72 -4.28
N LEU A 75 -5.66 -6.42 -4.30
CA LEU A 75 -6.62 -5.38 -3.89
C LEU A 75 -7.32 -4.68 -5.06
N LEU A 76 -6.77 -4.75 -6.28
CA LEU A 76 -7.31 -4.05 -7.45
C LEU A 76 -7.66 -4.98 -8.63
N SER A 77 -7.31 -6.27 -8.59
CA SER A 77 -7.79 -7.27 -9.57
C SER A 77 -9.12 -7.87 -9.15
#